data_AF-A0A6P0W5H7-F1
#
_entry.id   AF-A0A6P0W5H7-F1
#
_cell.length_a   1.000
_cell.length_b   1.000
_cell.length_c   1.000
_cell.angle_alpha   90.00
_cell.angle_beta   90.00
_cell.angle_gamma   90.00
#
_symmetry.space_group_name_H-M   'P 1'
#
loop_
_entity.id
_entity.type
_entity.pdbx_description
1 polymer ?
#
loop_
_entity_poly.entity_id
_entity_poly.type
_entity_poly.pdbx_seq_one_letter_code
_entity_poly.pdbx_strand_id
1 'polypeptide(L)'
;METKHIAMWSCPRTRSTAITRAFEQIDDCLIYDEPLHHFYIFNGVNYYDDISDYPSDFLAKYPNTNYSSIIEKLTGDLPEGKSFSFQKHLSLHLLPEFDKSWLSKVKNFFLIRDPRETIISYWKVKKAGGFNWADSECFIGWEEHYRLFKEIEDLTKEKPFVIDSGDLIKNPQDYLKALCCQLGVSFSDKMLYWEPNKTN
;
A
#
# COMPACT_ATOMS: atom_id res chain seq x y z
N MET A 1 13.34 -8.48 17.81
CA MET A 1 13.03 -7.03 17.80
C MET A 1 11.58 -6.90 17.42
N GLU A 2 10.80 -6.17 18.21
CA GLU A 2 9.39 -5.89 17.93
C GLU A 2 9.28 -5.11 16.61
N THR A 3 8.36 -5.53 15.73
CA THR A 3 8.21 -4.93 14.40
C THR A 3 7.60 -3.54 14.52
N LYS A 4 8.42 -2.49 14.37
CA LYS A 4 7.98 -1.09 14.53
C LYS A 4 7.19 -0.56 13.33
N HIS A 5 7.53 -0.97 12.11
CA HIS A 5 6.95 -0.45 10.87
C HIS A 5 6.71 -1.57 9.86
N ILE A 6 5.50 -1.65 9.33
CA ILE A 6 5.05 -2.71 8.42
C ILE A 6 4.62 -2.07 7.10
N ALA A 7 5.16 -2.56 5.99
CA ALA A 7 4.81 -2.11 4.65
C ALA A 7 4.14 -3.23 3.86
N MET A 8 2.86 -3.03 3.53
CA MET A 8 2.13 -3.85 2.58
C MET A 8 2.31 -3.27 1.18
N TRP A 9 2.89 -4.06 0.28
CA TRP A 9 3.01 -3.74 -1.13
C TRP A 9 1.89 -4.43 -1.91
N SER A 10 1.29 -3.73 -2.86
CA SER A 10 0.18 -4.26 -3.65
C SER A 10 0.05 -3.59 -5.02
N CYS A 11 -0.68 -4.23 -5.94
CA CYS A 11 -1.23 -3.58 -7.13
C CYS A 11 -2.64 -3.01 -6.81
N PRO A 12 -3.18 -2.07 -7.61
CA PRO A 12 -4.59 -1.72 -7.53
C PRO A 12 -5.48 -2.96 -7.59
N ARG A 13 -6.64 -2.91 -6.92
CA ARG A 13 -7.69 -3.95 -7.00
C ARG A 13 -7.31 -5.34 -6.44
N THR A 14 -6.26 -5.41 -5.64
CA THR A 14 -5.82 -6.58 -4.87
C THR A 14 -6.47 -6.70 -3.48
N ARG A 15 -7.49 -5.88 -3.18
CA ARG A 15 -8.17 -5.81 -1.87
C ARG A 15 -7.28 -5.29 -0.72
N SER A 16 -6.20 -4.56 -1.03
CA SER A 16 -5.34 -3.92 -0.03
C SER A 16 -6.13 -3.05 0.96
N THR A 17 -7.14 -2.30 0.52
CA THR A 17 -8.01 -1.52 1.42
C THR A 17 -8.69 -2.38 2.48
N ALA A 18 -9.14 -3.60 2.17
CA ALA A 18 -9.77 -4.47 3.17
C ALA A 18 -8.78 -4.88 4.27
N ILE A 19 -7.52 -5.12 3.91
CA ILE A 19 -6.46 -5.41 4.88
C ILE A 19 -6.15 -4.15 5.70
N THR A 20 -6.05 -2.97 5.08
CA THR A 20 -5.89 -1.71 5.82
C THR A 20 -7.00 -1.52 6.85
N ARG A 21 -8.26 -1.77 6.46
CA ARG A 21 -9.41 -1.69 7.37
C ARG A 21 -9.33 -2.68 8.53
N ALA A 22 -8.76 -3.87 8.32
CA ALA A 22 -8.53 -4.82 9.39
C ALA A 22 -7.50 -4.29 10.41
N PHE A 23 -6.38 -3.71 9.93
CA PHE A 23 -5.37 -3.09 10.80
C PHE A 23 -5.85 -1.80 11.49
N GLU A 24 -6.74 -1.03 10.85
CA GLU A 24 -7.40 0.14 11.46
C GLU A 24 -8.17 -0.21 12.74
N GLN A 25 -8.56 -1.47 12.93
CA GLN A 25 -9.28 -1.91 14.14
C GLN A 25 -8.36 -2.17 15.34
N ILE A 26 -7.04 -2.01 15.18
CA ILE A 26 -6.04 -2.19 16.24
C ILE A 26 -5.70 -0.81 16.83
N ASP A 27 -6.06 -0.60 18.10
CA ASP A 27 -6.01 0.71 18.74
C ASP A 27 -4.59 1.33 18.79
N ASP A 28 -3.56 0.51 18.97
CA ASP A 28 -2.15 0.93 19.04
C ASP A 28 -1.43 0.87 17.68
N CYS A 29 -2.15 0.63 16.58
CA CYS A 29 -1.63 0.68 15.22
C CYS A 29 -1.78 2.10 14.63
N LEU A 30 -0.72 2.61 14.02
CA LEU A 30 -0.74 3.84 13.21
C LEU A 30 -0.88 3.49 11.72
N ILE A 31 -1.89 4.03 11.05
CA ILE A 31 -2.18 3.73 9.65
C ILE A 31 -1.65 4.81 8.73
N TYR A 32 -0.93 4.38 7.69
CA TYR A 32 -0.54 5.19 6.55
C TYR A 32 -1.19 4.63 5.29
N ASP A 33 -2.18 5.33 4.75
CA ASP A 33 -2.84 4.93 3.49
C ASP A 33 -2.21 5.62 2.29
N GLU A 34 -1.54 4.85 1.44
CA GLU A 34 -0.87 5.27 0.21
C GLU A 34 0.00 6.53 0.35
N PRO A 35 0.97 6.56 1.29
CA PRO A 35 1.76 7.76 1.59
C PRO A 35 2.64 8.23 0.41
N LEU A 36 2.91 7.35 -0.56
CA LEU A 36 3.68 7.67 -1.78
C LEU A 36 2.82 8.12 -2.97
N HIS A 37 1.49 8.08 -2.88
CA HIS A 37 0.61 8.40 -4.01
C HIS A 37 0.80 9.83 -4.55
N HIS A 38 0.80 10.83 -3.66
CA HIS A 38 0.98 12.23 -4.07
C HIS A 38 2.39 12.48 -4.60
N PHE A 39 3.41 11.91 -3.95
CA PHE A 39 4.77 11.94 -4.45
C PHE A 39 4.85 11.37 -5.88
N TYR A 40 4.20 10.23 -6.14
CA TYR A 40 4.12 9.61 -7.45
C TYR A 40 3.41 10.50 -8.49
N ILE A 41 2.28 11.13 -8.15
CA ILE A 41 1.60 12.06 -9.07
C ILE A 41 2.53 13.21 -9.48
N PHE A 42 3.20 13.84 -8.52
CA PHE A 42 4.00 15.05 -8.79
C PHE A 42 5.36 14.79 -9.43
N ASN A 43 5.92 13.58 -9.29
CA ASN A 43 7.27 13.25 -9.76
C ASN A 43 7.27 12.20 -10.86
N GLY A 44 6.28 11.30 -10.85
CA GLY A 44 6.15 10.18 -11.79
C GLY A 44 5.14 10.40 -12.90
N VAL A 45 4.09 11.21 -12.67
CA VAL A 45 3.06 11.53 -13.68
C VAL A 45 3.41 12.78 -14.50
N ASN A 46 4.61 13.35 -14.30
CA ASN A 46 5.21 14.39 -15.17
C ASN A 46 5.41 13.96 -16.65
N TYR A 47 4.88 12.82 -17.06
CA TYR A 47 4.86 12.38 -18.45
C TYR A 47 3.51 12.61 -19.16
N TYR A 48 2.41 12.95 -18.46
CA TYR A 48 1.10 13.05 -19.13
C TYR A 48 0.15 14.20 -18.74
N ASP A 49 0.26 14.87 -17.60
CA ASP A 49 -0.64 16.01 -17.29
C ASP A 49 0.12 17.18 -16.65
N ASP A 50 -0.19 18.40 -17.09
CA ASP A 50 0.32 19.63 -16.47
C ASP A 50 -0.31 19.77 -15.08
N ILE A 51 0.55 19.89 -14.06
CA ILE A 51 0.16 20.07 -12.67
C ILE A 51 -0.74 21.30 -12.46
N SER A 52 -0.75 22.24 -13.41
CA SER A 52 -1.61 23.41 -13.44
C SER A 52 -3.11 23.10 -13.57
N ASP A 53 -3.49 21.89 -14.00
CA ASP A 53 -4.89 21.46 -14.13
C ASP A 53 -5.51 20.96 -12.81
N TYR A 54 -4.71 20.80 -11.75
CA TYR A 54 -5.23 20.42 -10.44
C TYR A 54 -5.72 21.65 -9.66
N PRO A 55 -6.95 21.64 -9.11
CA PRO A 55 -7.48 22.76 -8.32
C PRO A 55 -6.57 23.12 -7.15
N SER A 56 -6.41 24.41 -6.85
CA SER A 56 -5.59 24.91 -5.73
C SER A 56 -5.94 24.26 -4.38
N ASP A 57 -7.23 23.94 -4.16
CA ASP A 57 -7.71 23.28 -2.95
C ASP A 57 -7.34 21.79 -2.88
N PHE A 58 -7.07 21.16 -4.02
CA PHE A 58 -6.50 19.81 -4.10
C PHE A 58 -5.02 19.84 -3.71
N LEU A 59 -4.26 20.80 -4.25
CA LEU A 59 -2.84 20.99 -3.92
C LEU A 59 -2.64 21.34 -2.44
N ALA A 60 -3.51 22.19 -1.87
CA ALA A 60 -3.44 22.61 -0.46
C ALA A 60 -3.72 21.48 0.55
N LYS A 61 -4.45 20.43 0.16
CA LYS A 61 -4.74 19.27 1.03
C LYS A 61 -3.56 18.34 1.21
N TYR A 62 -2.53 18.43 0.37
CA TYR A 62 -1.45 17.43 0.32
C TYR A 62 -0.07 18.11 0.28
N PRO A 63 0.36 18.71 1.40
CA PRO A 63 1.52 19.60 1.45
C PRO A 63 2.87 18.90 1.30
N ASN A 64 2.94 17.56 1.40
CA ASN A 64 4.22 16.85 1.43
C ASN A 64 4.40 15.92 0.23
N THR A 65 5.06 16.44 -0.81
CA THR A 65 5.56 15.68 -1.97
C THR A 65 7.07 15.42 -1.88
N ASN A 66 7.71 15.77 -0.75
CA ASN A 66 9.13 15.56 -0.54
C ASN A 66 9.39 14.11 -0.12
N TYR A 67 10.05 13.35 -1.00
CA TYR A 67 10.33 11.93 -0.77
C TYR A 67 11.04 11.68 0.57
N SER A 68 12.12 12.40 0.86
CA SER A 68 12.92 12.21 2.08
C SER A 68 12.08 12.43 3.35
N SER A 69 11.25 13.47 3.36
CA SER A 69 10.35 13.75 4.48
C SER A 69 9.29 12.67 4.67
N ILE A 70 8.75 12.12 3.57
CA ILE A 70 7.81 11.00 3.63
C ILE A 70 8.52 9.77 4.24
N ILE A 71 9.71 9.41 3.75
CA ILE A 71 10.43 8.23 4.25
C ILE A 71 10.85 8.39 5.71
N GLU A 72 11.27 9.59 6.14
CA GLU A 72 11.55 9.89 7.55
C GLU A 72 10.31 9.63 8.42
N LYS A 73 9.13 10.07 7.98
CA LYS A 73 7.87 9.80 8.68
C LYS A 73 7.52 8.31 8.73
N LEU A 74 7.78 7.58 7.66
CA LEU A 74 7.44 6.15 7.55
C LEU A 74 8.40 5.23 8.33
N THR A 75 9.60 5.72 8.69
CA THR A 75 10.64 4.93 9.37
C THR A 75 11.10 5.51 10.71
N GLY A 76 10.55 6.68 11.08
CA GLY A 76 10.89 7.42 12.30
C GLY A 76 10.14 6.94 13.54
N ASP A 77 10.14 7.78 14.57
CA ASP A 77 9.47 7.43 15.82
C ASP A 77 7.95 7.45 15.72
N LEU A 78 7.33 6.56 16.48
CA LEU A 78 5.90 6.48 16.60
C LEU A 78 5.42 7.51 17.62
N PRO A 79 4.25 8.12 17.41
CA PRO A 79 3.65 9.00 18.42
C PRO A 79 3.27 8.21 19.67
N GLU A 80 3.09 8.92 20.78
CA GLU A 80 2.67 8.33 22.06
C GLU A 80 1.39 7.48 21.91
N GLY A 81 1.38 6.31 22.54
CA GLY A 81 0.26 5.37 22.48
C GLY A 81 0.21 4.49 21.22
N LYS A 82 1.18 4.60 20.30
CA LYS A 82 1.30 3.71 19.13
C LYS A 82 2.50 2.77 19.26
N SER A 83 2.24 1.47 19.11
CA SER A 83 3.25 0.41 19.24
C SER A 83 3.88 0.05 17.90
N PHE A 84 3.13 0.18 16.80
CA PHE A 84 3.62 -0.07 15.45
C PHE A 84 2.86 0.75 14.40
N SER A 85 3.41 0.85 13.18
CA SER A 85 2.70 1.40 12.03
C SER A 85 2.46 0.38 10.92
N PHE A 86 1.33 0.51 10.24
CA PHE A 86 0.97 -0.24 9.04
C PHE A 86 0.80 0.71 7.86
N GLN A 87 1.50 0.42 6.77
CA GLN A 87 1.57 1.23 5.57
C GLN A 87 0.98 0.45 4.40
N LYS A 88 -0.07 0.98 3.77
CA LYS A 88 -0.59 0.47 2.51
C LYS A 88 0.10 1.21 1.36
N HIS A 89 0.85 0.47 0.55
CA HIS A 89 1.50 1.00 -0.64
C HIS A 89 0.96 0.33 -1.91
N LEU A 90 0.86 1.12 -2.97
CA LEU A 90 0.85 0.59 -4.33
C LEU A 90 2.29 0.57 -4.83
N SER A 91 2.77 -0.57 -5.33
CA SER A 91 4.18 -0.72 -5.73
C SER A 91 4.59 0.26 -6.83
N LEU A 92 3.65 0.61 -7.72
CA LEU A 92 3.85 1.61 -8.77
C LEU A 92 4.20 3.00 -8.21
N HIS A 93 3.78 3.34 -6.98
CA HIS A 93 4.05 4.66 -6.39
C HIS A 93 5.50 4.83 -5.94
N LEU A 94 6.27 3.75 -5.84
CA LEU A 94 7.70 3.81 -5.53
C LEU A 94 8.50 3.87 -6.83
N LEU A 95 8.88 5.08 -7.22
CA LEU A 95 9.60 5.35 -8.46
C LEU A 95 11.00 4.70 -8.46
N PRO A 96 11.43 4.05 -9.56
CA PRO A 96 12.68 3.28 -9.61
C PRO A 96 13.95 4.06 -9.26
N GLU A 97 13.99 5.36 -9.60
CA GLU A 97 15.14 6.25 -9.46
C GLU A 97 15.36 6.79 -8.04
N PHE A 98 14.42 6.56 -7.12
CA PHE A 98 14.50 7.03 -5.74
C PHE A 98 15.13 5.99 -4.82
N ASP A 99 15.77 6.45 -3.74
CA ASP A 99 16.45 5.58 -2.79
C ASP A 99 15.48 4.60 -2.10
N LYS A 100 15.83 3.32 -2.11
CA LYS A 100 15.04 2.22 -1.53
C LYS A 100 15.70 1.62 -0.28
N SER A 101 16.81 2.19 0.20
CA SER A 101 17.54 1.67 1.35
C SER A 101 16.67 1.53 2.61
N TRP A 102 15.69 2.42 2.77
CA TRP A 102 14.75 2.43 3.88
C TRP A 102 13.87 1.18 3.98
N LEU A 103 13.71 0.42 2.89
CA LEU A 103 12.94 -0.82 2.88
C LEU A 103 13.54 -1.88 3.82
N SER A 104 14.84 -1.78 4.13
CA SER A 104 15.49 -2.63 5.14
C SER A 104 15.11 -2.28 6.59
N LYS A 105 14.50 -1.11 6.82
CA LYS A 105 14.07 -0.63 8.15
C LYS A 105 12.62 -0.98 8.47
N VAL A 106 11.89 -1.56 7.53
CA VAL A 106 10.48 -1.93 7.68
C VAL A 106 10.28 -3.41 7.37
N LYS A 107 9.22 -3.99 7.91
CA LYS A 107 8.83 -5.36 7.57
C LYS A 107 7.93 -5.34 6.34
N ASN A 108 8.45 -5.86 5.24
CA ASN A 108 7.77 -5.86 3.95
C ASN A 108 6.99 -7.15 3.74
N PHE A 109 5.76 -7.03 3.24
CA PHE A 109 5.02 -8.15 2.69
C PHE A 109 4.25 -7.72 1.45
N PHE A 110 3.90 -8.70 0.61
CA PHE A 110 3.30 -8.49 -0.69
C PHE A 110 1.92 -9.10 -0.73
N LEU A 111 0.95 -8.33 -1.23
CA LEU A 111 -0.42 -8.77 -1.45
C LEU A 111 -0.64 -8.98 -2.94
N ILE A 112 -0.96 -10.22 -3.31
CA ILE A 112 -1.29 -10.60 -4.68
C ILE A 112 -2.77 -10.98 -4.81
N ARG A 113 -3.19 -11.11 -6.05
CA ARG A 113 -4.50 -11.59 -6.47
C ARG A 113 -4.36 -12.11 -7.89
N ASP A 114 -5.23 -13.03 -8.29
CA ASP A 114 -5.31 -13.46 -9.70
C ASP A 114 -5.27 -12.23 -10.64
N PRO A 115 -4.27 -12.14 -11.55
CA PRO A 115 -4.14 -11.03 -12.48
C PRO A 115 -5.38 -10.83 -13.35
N ARG A 116 -6.09 -11.90 -13.74
CA ARG A 116 -7.32 -11.83 -14.54
C ARG A 116 -8.41 -11.11 -13.76
N GLU A 117 -8.64 -11.46 -12.50
CA GLU A 117 -9.62 -10.77 -11.66
C GLU A 117 -9.25 -9.31 -11.41
N THR A 118 -7.96 -9.05 -11.23
CA THR A 118 -7.40 -7.72 -10.98
C THR A 118 -7.61 -6.82 -12.19
N ILE A 119 -7.24 -7.28 -13.40
CA ILE A 119 -7.41 -6.59 -14.67
C ILE A 119 -8.89 -6.29 -14.94
N ILE A 120 -9.78 -7.28 -14.78
CA ILE A 120 -11.22 -7.10 -15.00
C ILE A 120 -11.81 -6.07 -14.04
N SER A 121 -11.47 -6.17 -12.75
CA SER A 121 -11.92 -5.22 -11.72
C SER A 121 -11.40 -3.81 -11.98
N TYR A 122 -10.14 -3.68 -12.40
CA TYR A 122 -9.49 -2.42 -12.70
C TYR A 122 -10.15 -1.74 -13.90
N TRP A 123 -10.30 -2.48 -15.00
CA TRP A 123 -10.92 -1.97 -16.22
C TRP A 123 -12.35 -1.50 -15.98
N LYS A 124 -13.13 -2.23 -15.18
CA LYS A 124 -14.50 -1.83 -14.83
C LYS A 124 -14.54 -0.44 -14.18
N VAL A 125 -13.61 -0.15 -13.27
CA VAL A 125 -13.53 1.15 -12.58
C VAL A 125 -13.04 2.24 -13.54
N LYS A 126 -11.97 1.99 -14.30
CA LYS A 126 -11.41 2.98 -15.24
C LYS A 126 -12.39 3.33 -16.36
N LYS A 127 -13.05 2.33 -16.94
CA LYS A 127 -14.11 2.54 -17.94
C LYS A 127 -15.26 3.37 -17.38
N ALA A 128 -15.69 3.11 -16.15
CA ALA A 128 -16.75 3.90 -15.51
C ALA A 128 -16.33 5.36 -15.25
N GLY A 129 -15.03 5.61 -15.08
CA GLY A 129 -14.44 6.94 -14.98
C GLY A 129 -14.15 7.63 -16.32
N GLY A 130 -14.55 7.05 -17.46
CA GLY A 130 -14.35 7.65 -18.78
C GLY A 130 -12.97 7.40 -19.41
N PHE A 131 -12.10 6.61 -18.77
CA PHE A 131 -10.80 6.26 -19.33
C PHE A 131 -10.90 5.16 -20.37
N ASN A 132 -10.02 5.20 -21.38
CA ASN A 132 -9.82 4.07 -22.28
C ASN A 132 -8.76 3.09 -21.73
N TRP A 133 -8.62 1.92 -22.35
CA TRP A 133 -7.70 0.89 -21.87
C TRP A 133 -6.22 1.28 -22.10
N ALA A 134 -5.89 1.82 -23.28
CA ALA A 134 -4.52 2.17 -23.65
C ALA A 134 -3.90 3.20 -22.68
N ASP A 135 -4.71 4.17 -22.23
CA ASP A 135 -4.26 5.21 -21.30
C ASP A 135 -4.21 4.74 -19.84
N SER A 136 -4.73 3.55 -19.52
CA SER A 136 -4.89 3.11 -18.14
C SER A 136 -4.21 1.79 -17.79
N GLU A 137 -3.87 0.94 -18.75
CA GLU A 137 -3.29 -0.37 -18.48
C GLU A 137 -1.95 -0.29 -17.73
N CYS A 138 -1.16 0.74 -17.99
CA CYS A 138 0.14 0.98 -17.36
C CYS A 138 0.04 1.14 -15.83
N PHE A 139 -1.10 1.62 -15.29
CA PHE A 139 -1.25 1.80 -13.86
C PHE A 139 -1.62 0.53 -13.08
N ILE A 140 -1.69 -0.63 -13.73
CA ILE A 140 -1.92 -1.91 -13.03
C ILE A 140 -0.68 -2.31 -12.21
N GLY A 141 0.52 -2.05 -12.73
CA GLY A 141 1.76 -2.09 -11.95
C GLY A 141 2.26 -3.49 -11.53
N TRP A 142 1.90 -4.57 -12.24
CA TRP A 142 2.37 -5.93 -11.89
C TRP A 142 3.88 -6.09 -12.07
N GLU A 143 4.46 -5.45 -13.09
CA GLU A 143 5.90 -5.47 -13.31
C GLU A 143 6.66 -4.77 -12.18
N GLU A 144 6.18 -3.59 -11.77
CA GLU A 144 6.70 -2.82 -10.64
C GLU A 144 6.60 -3.62 -9.34
N HIS A 145 5.48 -4.31 -9.15
CA HIS A 145 5.24 -5.14 -7.97
C HIS A 145 6.24 -6.30 -7.88
N TYR A 146 6.46 -7.02 -8.98
CA TYR A 146 7.44 -8.11 -9.01
C TYR A 146 8.89 -7.60 -8.92
N ARG A 147 9.21 -6.50 -9.61
CA ARG A 147 10.53 -5.85 -9.56
C ARG A 147 10.87 -5.47 -8.11
N LEU A 148 9.94 -4.81 -7.42
CA LEU A 148 10.12 -4.42 -6.02
C LEU A 148 10.28 -5.63 -5.10
N PHE A 149 9.52 -6.71 -5.32
CA PHE A 149 9.69 -7.96 -4.57
C PHE A 149 11.13 -8.47 -4.65
N LYS A 150 11.69 -8.51 -5.87
CA LYS A 150 13.08 -8.95 -6.11
C LYS A 150 14.10 -8.00 -5.49
N GLU A 151 13.91 -6.70 -5.64
CA GLU A 151 14.79 -5.69 -5.03
C GLU A 151 14.83 -5.79 -3.51
N ILE A 152 13.68 -6.02 -2.85
CA ILE A 152 13.62 -6.18 -1.39
C ILE A 152 14.27 -7.50 -0.96
N GLU A 153 14.03 -8.59 -1.69
CA GLU A 153 14.69 -9.87 -1.43
C GLU A 153 16.21 -9.74 -1.51
N ASP A 154 16.71 -9.02 -2.52
CA ASP A 154 18.14 -8.77 -2.69
C ASP A 154 18.70 -7.81 -1.63
N LEU A 155 17.93 -6.78 -1.23
CA LEU A 155 18.33 -5.79 -0.23
C LEU A 155 18.41 -6.40 1.19
N THR A 156 17.39 -7.16 1.56
CA THR A 156 17.24 -7.70 2.92
C THR A 156 17.88 -9.08 3.09
N LYS A 157 18.19 -9.77 1.98
CA LYS A 157 18.61 -11.18 1.95
C LYS A 157 17.56 -12.14 2.54
N GLU A 158 16.31 -11.68 2.63
CA GLU A 158 15.17 -12.46 3.10
C GLU A 158 14.06 -12.38 2.07
N LYS A 159 13.40 -13.51 1.82
CA LYS A 159 12.24 -13.55 0.92
C LYS A 159 11.05 -12.87 1.61
N PRO A 160 10.49 -11.78 1.04
CA PRO A 160 9.31 -11.15 1.62
C PRO A 160 8.12 -12.11 1.69
N PHE A 161 7.31 -11.97 2.74
CA PHE A 161 6.09 -12.76 2.87
C PHE A 161 5.08 -12.35 1.78
N VAL A 162 4.36 -13.33 1.22
CA VAL A 162 3.37 -13.11 0.16
C VAL A 162 2.04 -13.70 0.57
N ILE A 163 0.96 -12.92 0.44
CA ILE A 163 -0.42 -13.35 0.69
C ILE A 163 -1.24 -13.22 -0.60
N ASP A 164 -2.00 -14.27 -0.92
CA ASP A 164 -3.07 -14.16 -1.91
C ASP A 164 -4.36 -13.65 -1.26
N SER A 165 -4.81 -12.47 -1.71
CA SER A 165 -6.05 -11.84 -1.23
C SER A 165 -7.32 -12.65 -1.57
N GLY A 166 -7.25 -13.52 -2.58
CA GLY A 166 -8.25 -14.51 -2.97
C GLY A 166 -8.46 -15.57 -1.91
N ASP A 167 -7.37 -16.07 -1.31
CA ASP A 167 -7.46 -17.06 -0.25
C ASP A 167 -7.76 -16.43 1.11
N LEU A 168 -7.20 -15.24 1.38
CA LEU A 168 -7.49 -14.49 2.60
C LEU A 168 -8.99 -14.26 2.79
N ILE A 169 -9.73 -13.87 1.75
CA ILE A 169 -11.18 -13.63 1.91
C ILE A 169 -12.00 -14.91 2.15
N LYS A 170 -11.47 -16.09 1.78
CA LYS A 170 -12.17 -17.37 2.00
C LYS A 170 -12.05 -17.80 3.47
N ASN A 171 -10.95 -17.44 4.13
CA ASN A 171 -10.71 -17.73 5.54
C ASN A 171 -9.97 -16.56 6.23
N PRO A 172 -10.66 -15.43 6.47
CA PRO A 172 -10.01 -14.19 6.93
C PRO A 172 -9.38 -14.34 8.31
N GLN A 173 -10.01 -15.08 9.23
CA GLN A 173 -9.50 -15.26 10.58
C GLN A 173 -8.14 -15.96 10.59
N ASP A 174 -8.02 -17.11 9.92
CA ASP A 174 -6.79 -17.88 9.98
C ASP A 174 -5.65 -17.20 9.21
N TYR A 175 -5.97 -16.55 8.08
CA TYR A 175 -5.00 -15.77 7.32
C TYR A 175 -4.51 -14.53 8.09
N LEU A 176 -5.40 -13.81 8.77
CA LEU A 176 -4.99 -12.67 9.59
C LEU A 176 -4.20 -13.10 10.81
N LYS A 177 -4.54 -14.21 11.47
CA LYS A 177 -3.73 -14.81 12.54
C LYS A 177 -2.32 -15.15 12.06
N ALA A 178 -2.21 -15.83 10.91
CA ALA A 178 -0.93 -16.18 10.31
C ALA A 178 -0.13 -14.93 9.91
N LEU A 179 -0.79 -13.92 9.32
CA LEU A 179 -0.15 -12.67 8.96
C LEU A 179 0.37 -11.93 10.20
N CYS A 180 -0.43 -11.76 11.25
CA CYS A 180 -0.02 -11.14 12.51
C CYS A 180 1.18 -11.87 13.13
N CYS A 181 1.14 -13.20 13.18
CA CYS A 181 2.26 -14.02 13.65
C CYS A 181 3.53 -13.78 12.83
N GLN A 182 3.42 -13.84 11.50
CA GLN A 182 4.54 -13.59 10.60
C GLN A 182 5.08 -12.17 10.75
N LEU A 183 4.22 -11.18 10.99
CA LEU A 183 4.60 -9.79 11.19
C LEU A 183 5.12 -9.50 12.60
N GLY A 184 4.91 -10.40 13.58
CA GLY A 184 5.30 -10.18 14.97
C GLY A 184 4.40 -9.19 15.70
N VAL A 185 3.13 -9.11 15.34
CA VAL A 185 2.11 -8.29 16.00
C VAL A 185 0.99 -9.17 16.54
N SER A 186 0.26 -8.67 17.54
CA SER A 186 -0.88 -9.40 18.13
C SER A 186 -2.08 -9.37 17.20
N PHE A 187 -2.67 -10.54 16.97
CA PHE A 187 -3.98 -10.62 16.32
C PHE A 187 -5.07 -10.11 17.28
N SER A 188 -6.09 -9.45 16.72
CA SER A 188 -7.27 -8.99 17.44
C SER A 188 -8.52 -9.41 16.69
N ASP A 189 -9.53 -9.94 17.39
CA ASP A 189 -10.82 -10.27 16.78
C ASP A 189 -11.51 -9.04 16.18
N LYS A 190 -11.18 -7.83 16.68
CA LYS A 190 -11.66 -6.57 16.10
C LYS A 190 -11.31 -6.45 14.61
N MET A 191 -10.19 -7.03 14.16
CA MET A 191 -9.75 -6.99 12.76
C MET A 191 -10.75 -7.62 11.77
N LEU A 192 -11.68 -8.47 12.26
CA LEU A 192 -12.66 -9.17 11.43
C LEU A 192 -13.95 -8.38 11.21
N TYR A 193 -14.14 -7.28 11.94
CA TYR A 193 -15.39 -6.54 11.96
C TYR A 193 -15.12 -5.04 11.86
N TRP A 194 -15.84 -4.37 10.97
CA TRP A 194 -15.86 -2.92 10.90
C TRP A 194 -17.21 -2.46 10.39
N GLU A 195 -17.64 -1.29 10.85
CA GLU A 195 -18.85 -0.67 10.32
C GLU A 195 -18.64 -0.29 8.85
N PRO A 196 -19.60 -0.54 7.95
CA PRO A 196 -19.55 0.02 6.61
C PRO A 196 -19.44 1.54 6.71
N ASN A 197 -18.51 2.15 5.96
CA ASN A 197 -18.53 3.60 5.84
C ASN A 197 -19.90 3.98 5.26
N LYS A 198 -20.59 4.94 5.89
CA LYS A 198 -21.75 5.57 5.26
C LYS A 198 -21.25 6.16 3.95
N THR A 199 -21.65 5.57 2.83
CA THR A 199 -21.49 6.17 1.51
C THR A 199 -22.22 7.51 1.55
N ASN A 200 -21.47 8.61 1.58
CA ASN A 200 -21.98 9.92 1.19
C ASN A 200 -22.06 9.98 -0.34
#